data_AF-A0A9E8SK04-F1
#
_entry.id   AF-A0A9E8SK04-F1
#
_cell.length_a   1.000
_cell.length_b   1.000
_cell.length_c   1.000
_cell.angle_alpha   90.00
_cell.angle_beta   90.00
_cell.angle_gamma   90.00
#
_symmetry.space_group_name_H-M   'P 1'
#
loop_
_entity.id
_entity.type
_entity.pdbx_description
1 polymer ?
#
loop_
_entity_poly.entity_id
_entity_poly.type
_entity_poly.pdbx_seq_one_letter_code
_entity_poly.pdbx_strand_id
1 'polypeptide(L)'
;MTLNKSTSLAFIALAVSFCIGCSSKEDRDKYDHYYGSGSKVREETALVKLQNDRKTPPPPPVEPAATAPAPAAVDSGKAGDSAAVAAAPEAAAAPVVPKRKPVPADVSALLNKHACFACHQAYDKVIGPAYSEVAKKKYTPDQIVELVHSPKPEHWPGYPPMAPLAHVPKADIVVIANWINSL
;
A
#
# COMPACT_ATOMS: atom_id res chain seq x y z
N MET A 1 -41.17 41.15 24.91
CA MET A 1 -40.01 41.09 23.98
C MET A 1 -39.54 39.65 23.88
N THR A 2 -40.14 38.89 22.97
CA THR A 2 -39.78 37.49 22.67
C THR A 2 -38.96 37.49 21.39
N LEU A 3 -37.63 37.42 21.52
CA LEU A 3 -36.71 37.45 20.40
C LEU A 3 -36.54 36.03 19.81
N ASN A 4 -36.56 35.97 18.49
CA ASN A 4 -36.97 34.83 17.68
C ASN A 4 -35.83 33.81 17.57
N LYS A 5 -35.87 32.74 18.36
CA LYS A 5 -34.81 31.71 18.40
C LYS A 5 -34.61 30.95 17.08
N SER A 6 -35.59 31.00 16.17
CA SER A 6 -35.53 30.34 14.85
C SER A 6 -34.61 31.03 13.83
N THR A 7 -34.39 32.35 13.92
CA THR A 7 -33.51 33.03 12.93
C THR A 7 -32.04 32.71 13.18
N SER A 8 -31.64 32.44 14.43
CA SER A 8 -30.25 32.16 14.79
C SER A 8 -29.73 30.81 14.25
N LEU A 9 -30.58 29.78 14.19
CA LEU A 9 -30.19 28.47 13.64
C LEU A 9 -30.06 28.47 12.11
N ALA A 10 -30.89 29.26 11.42
CA ALA A 10 -30.82 29.38 9.96
C ALA A 10 -29.53 30.08 9.49
N PHE A 11 -29.07 31.11 10.20
CA PHE A 11 -27.80 31.77 9.87
C PHE A 11 -26.57 30.92 10.19
N ILE A 12 -26.62 30.11 11.26
CA ILE A 12 -25.52 29.18 11.58
C ILE A 12 -25.43 28.06 10.53
N ALA A 13 -26.56 27.50 10.08
CA ALA A 13 -26.57 26.47 9.03
C ALA A 13 -26.06 26.99 7.66
N LEU A 14 -26.34 28.25 7.34
CA LEU A 14 -25.90 28.88 6.10
C LEU A 14 -24.39 29.23 6.15
N ALA A 15 -23.87 29.64 7.32
CA ALA A 15 -22.44 29.90 7.52
C ALA A 15 -21.57 28.63 7.50
N VAL A 16 -22.09 27.50 8.00
CA VAL A 16 -21.39 26.20 7.96
C VAL A 16 -21.36 25.62 6.53
N SER A 17 -22.41 25.83 5.74
CA SER A 17 -22.42 25.45 4.32
C SER A 17 -21.42 26.24 3.48
N PHE A 18 -21.14 27.50 3.82
CA PHE A 18 -20.18 28.33 3.09
C PHE A 18 -18.72 27.90 3.34
N CYS A 19 -18.39 27.34 4.51
CA CYS A 19 -17.03 26.86 4.81
C CYS A 19 -16.68 25.52 4.12
N ILE A 20 -17.68 24.73 3.72
CA ILE A 20 -17.50 23.47 2.98
C ILE A 20 -17.51 23.71 1.46
N GLY A 21 -18.05 24.85 1.00
CA GLY A 21 -18.21 25.21 -0.41
C GLY A 21 -16.96 25.77 -1.11
N CYS A 22 -15.86 26.00 -0.39
CA CYS A 22 -14.63 26.58 -0.97
C CYS A 22 -13.58 25.55 -1.44
N SER A 23 -13.86 24.24 -1.43
CA SER A 23 -13.04 23.30 -2.21
C SER A 23 -13.40 23.42 -3.68
N SER A 24 -12.75 24.38 -4.34
CA SER A 24 -12.92 24.65 -5.76
C SER A 24 -12.58 23.42 -6.59
N LYS A 25 -13.17 23.32 -7.79
CA LYS A 25 -12.86 22.27 -8.75
C LYS A 25 -11.35 22.18 -9.01
N GLU A 26 -10.64 23.31 -9.01
CA GLU A 26 -9.17 23.39 -9.05
C GLU A 26 -8.45 22.69 -7.90
N ASP A 27 -8.93 22.78 -6.65
CA ASP A 27 -8.32 22.07 -5.53
C ASP A 27 -8.57 20.57 -5.62
N ARG A 28 -9.74 20.19 -6.13
CA ARG A 28 -10.05 18.79 -6.43
C ARG A 28 -9.17 18.26 -7.56
N ASP A 29 -8.97 19.04 -8.62
CA ASP A 29 -8.15 18.64 -9.75
C ASP A 29 -6.66 18.61 -9.34
N LYS A 30 -6.19 19.51 -8.45
CA LYS A 30 -4.85 19.44 -7.82
C LYS A 30 -4.71 18.24 -6.89
N TYR A 31 -5.74 17.95 -6.10
CA TYR A 31 -5.74 16.80 -5.20
C TYR A 31 -5.75 15.48 -5.99
N ASP A 32 -6.59 15.36 -7.01
CA ASP A 32 -6.66 14.22 -7.90
C ASP A 32 -5.38 14.08 -8.75
N HIS A 33 -4.72 15.19 -9.09
CA HIS A 33 -3.39 15.18 -9.72
C HIS A 33 -2.31 14.58 -8.81
N TYR A 34 -2.36 14.87 -7.50
CA TYR A 34 -1.34 14.42 -6.54
C TYR A 34 -1.64 13.04 -5.92
N TYR A 35 -2.90 12.72 -5.65
CA TYR A 35 -3.35 11.52 -4.92
C TYR A 35 -4.14 10.52 -5.79
N GLY A 36 -4.30 10.82 -7.08
CA GLY A 36 -5.01 9.98 -8.04
C GLY A 36 -6.52 10.21 -8.02
N SER A 37 -7.13 10.30 -9.20
CA SER A 37 -8.57 10.48 -9.38
C SER A 37 -9.38 9.36 -8.70
N GLY A 38 -10.56 9.72 -8.18
CA GLY A 38 -11.50 8.76 -7.59
C GLY A 38 -11.31 8.51 -6.09
N SER A 39 -10.52 9.33 -5.39
CA SER A 39 -10.41 9.33 -3.92
C SER A 39 -11.78 9.38 -3.24
N LYS A 40 -12.62 10.34 -3.62
CA LYS A 40 -14.01 10.47 -3.13
C LYS A 40 -14.87 9.24 -3.44
N VAL A 41 -14.65 8.59 -4.59
CA VAL A 41 -15.38 7.37 -4.97
C VAL A 41 -14.96 6.19 -4.12
N ARG A 42 -13.67 6.10 -3.78
CA ARG A 42 -13.17 5.10 -2.84
C ARG A 42 -13.65 5.38 -1.42
N GLU A 43 -13.69 6.64 -1.00
CA GLU A 43 -14.19 7.06 0.30
C GLU A 43 -15.69 6.80 0.44
N GLU A 44 -16.51 7.17 -0.54
CA GLU A 44 -17.96 6.91 -0.50
C GLU A 44 -18.26 5.41 -0.53
N THR A 45 -17.52 4.64 -1.33
CA THR A 45 -17.64 3.18 -1.35
C THR A 45 -17.25 2.57 -0.01
N ALA A 46 -16.19 3.07 0.63
CA ALA A 46 -15.76 2.61 1.95
C ALA A 46 -16.77 2.97 3.05
N LEU A 47 -17.39 4.16 2.99
CA LEU A 47 -18.42 4.58 3.94
C LEU A 47 -19.71 3.78 3.76
N VAL A 48 -20.13 3.53 2.52
CA VAL A 48 -21.28 2.66 2.24
C VAL A 48 -21.00 1.23 2.74
N LYS A 49 -19.79 0.72 2.54
CA LYS A 49 -19.38 -0.57 3.08
C LYS A 49 -19.45 -0.61 4.61
N LEU A 50 -18.89 0.39 5.30
CA LEU A 50 -18.95 0.47 6.76
C LEU A 50 -20.39 0.61 7.30
N GLN A 51 -21.27 1.32 6.58
CA GLN A 51 -22.68 1.42 6.93
C GLN A 51 -23.40 0.07 6.75
N ASN A 52 -23.10 -0.66 5.68
CA ASN A 52 -23.65 -2.00 5.44
C ASN A 52 -23.13 -3.01 6.46
N ASP A 53 -21.84 -2.98 6.79
CA ASP A 53 -21.23 -3.84 7.82
C ASP A 53 -21.80 -3.54 9.22
N ARG A 54 -22.18 -2.29 9.51
CA ARG A 54 -22.90 -1.96 10.74
C ARG A 54 -24.34 -2.46 10.74
N LYS A 55 -25.00 -2.43 9.58
CA LYS A 55 -26.40 -2.87 9.42
C LYS A 55 -26.50 -4.39 9.48
N THR A 56 -25.51 -5.06 8.93
CA THR A 56 -25.38 -6.52 8.87
C THR A 56 -23.95 -6.88 9.24
N PRO A 57 -23.64 -7.01 10.54
CA PRO A 57 -22.29 -7.37 10.97
C PRO A 57 -21.91 -8.71 10.34
N PRO A 58 -20.71 -8.82 9.72
CA PRO A 58 -20.23 -10.12 9.29
C PRO A 58 -20.17 -11.06 10.50
N PRO A 59 -20.37 -12.37 10.29
CA PRO A 59 -20.16 -13.34 11.36
C PRO A 59 -18.74 -13.14 11.93
N PRO A 60 -18.54 -13.36 13.25
CA PRO A 60 -17.22 -13.21 13.84
C PRO A 60 -16.22 -14.07 13.05
N PRO A 61 -14.99 -13.57 12.81
CA PRO A 61 -13.95 -14.36 12.17
C PRO A 61 -13.81 -15.67 12.94
N VAL A 62 -14.02 -16.80 12.26
CA VAL A 62 -13.71 -18.11 12.85
C VAL A 62 -12.19 -18.15 12.97
N GLU A 63 -11.69 -18.02 14.19
CA GLU A 63 -10.27 -18.17 14.50
C GLU A 63 -9.79 -19.54 13.98
N PRO A 64 -8.74 -19.62 13.14
CA PRO A 64 -8.27 -20.90 12.65
C PRO A 64 -7.46 -21.61 13.74
N ALA A 65 -8.06 -22.62 14.36
CA ALA A 65 -7.35 -23.64 15.12
C ALA A 65 -6.51 -24.54 14.19
N ALA A 66 -5.39 -25.03 14.71
CA ALA A 66 -4.29 -25.66 14.00
C ALA A 66 -4.54 -27.08 13.43
N THR A 67 -3.78 -27.38 12.36
CA THR A 67 -3.24 -28.68 11.86
C THR A 67 -4.11 -29.74 11.14
N ALA A 68 -3.93 -29.82 9.79
CA ALA A 68 -3.64 -30.93 8.82
C ALA A 68 -4.25 -32.37 8.96
N PRO A 69 -4.27 -33.25 7.90
CA PRO A 69 -3.84 -33.14 6.49
C PRO A 69 -4.90 -33.57 5.42
N ALA A 70 -4.53 -33.49 4.14
CA ALA A 70 -5.33 -33.85 2.95
C ALA A 70 -5.60 -35.37 2.75
N PRO A 71 -6.52 -35.75 1.84
CA PRO A 71 -6.08 -36.59 0.72
C PRO A 71 -6.63 -36.19 -0.66
N ALA A 72 -6.09 -36.85 -1.67
CA ALA A 72 -6.03 -36.50 -3.09
C ALA A 72 -7.10 -37.17 -4.00
N ALA A 73 -7.12 -36.68 -5.25
CA ALA A 73 -7.51 -37.33 -6.53
C ALA A 73 -9.03 -37.49 -6.80
N VAL A 74 -9.63 -37.44 -8.01
CA VAL A 74 -9.29 -37.69 -9.44
C VAL A 74 -10.33 -36.94 -10.33
N ASP A 75 -9.96 -36.26 -11.41
CA ASP A 75 -10.01 -36.62 -12.86
C ASP A 75 -11.39 -36.84 -13.55
N SER A 76 -11.44 -36.44 -14.83
CA SER A 76 -12.39 -36.69 -15.93
C SER A 76 -13.46 -35.59 -16.15
N GLY A 77 -13.59 -34.93 -17.31
CA GLY A 77 -12.98 -35.07 -18.63
C GLY A 77 -14.00 -34.67 -19.73
N LYS A 78 -13.50 -34.43 -20.95
CA LYS A 78 -14.18 -34.23 -22.27
C LYS A 78 -14.47 -32.76 -22.66
N ALA A 79 -13.79 -32.08 -23.59
CA ALA A 79 -13.20 -32.34 -24.93
C ALA A 79 -14.14 -32.05 -26.13
N GLY A 80 -13.60 -31.32 -27.12
CA GLY A 80 -14.13 -31.06 -28.48
C GLY A 80 -13.86 -29.61 -28.90
N ASP A 81 -12.70 -29.24 -29.46
CA ASP A 81 -12.27 -29.33 -30.88
C ASP A 81 -13.10 -28.38 -31.78
N SER A 82 -12.58 -27.46 -32.61
CA SER A 82 -11.43 -27.55 -33.51
C SER A 82 -10.97 -26.16 -34.02
N ALA A 83 -9.89 -26.21 -34.81
CA ALA A 83 -8.99 -25.18 -35.31
C ALA A 83 -9.56 -24.01 -36.15
N ALA A 84 -8.81 -22.89 -36.21
CA ALA A 84 -8.23 -22.33 -37.45
C ALA A 84 -7.39 -21.06 -37.22
N VAL A 85 -6.35 -20.92 -38.03
CA VAL A 85 -5.25 -19.94 -38.05
C VAL A 85 -5.69 -18.57 -38.57
N ALA A 86 -5.22 -17.47 -37.97
CA ALA A 86 -5.00 -16.19 -38.65
C ALA A 86 -4.00 -15.28 -37.89
N ALA A 87 -3.28 -14.48 -38.67
CA ALA A 87 -2.03 -13.80 -38.35
C ALA A 87 -2.10 -12.60 -37.36
N ALA A 88 -0.91 -12.21 -36.89
CA ALA A 88 -0.54 -11.20 -35.90
C ALA A 88 -1.20 -9.80 -36.05
N PRO A 89 -1.16 -8.99 -34.99
CA PRO A 89 -0.01 -8.10 -34.83
C PRO A 89 0.62 -8.15 -33.43
N GLU A 90 1.88 -7.73 -33.38
CA GLU A 90 2.77 -7.59 -32.24
C GLU A 90 2.09 -6.86 -31.05
N ALA A 91 1.59 -7.65 -30.11
CA ALA A 91 1.06 -7.15 -28.85
C ALA A 91 2.23 -6.75 -27.96
N ALA A 92 2.28 -5.47 -27.61
CA ALA A 92 3.16 -4.95 -26.58
C ALA A 92 3.18 -5.91 -25.38
N ALA A 93 4.37 -6.42 -25.06
CA ALA A 93 4.57 -7.37 -23.98
C ALA A 93 3.92 -6.82 -22.71
N ALA A 94 2.88 -7.50 -22.23
CA ALA A 94 2.32 -7.26 -20.92
C ALA A 94 3.47 -7.29 -19.90
N PRO A 95 3.54 -6.32 -18.96
CA PRO A 95 4.62 -6.28 -17.99
C PRO A 95 4.63 -7.61 -17.24
N VAL A 96 5.75 -8.34 -17.39
CA VAL A 96 5.98 -9.59 -16.68
C VAL A 96 6.02 -9.21 -15.21
N VAL A 97 4.94 -9.49 -14.47
CA VAL A 97 4.91 -9.21 -13.04
C VAL A 97 5.97 -10.12 -12.41
N PRO A 98 7.07 -9.57 -11.86
CA PRO A 98 8.09 -10.40 -11.27
C PRO A 98 7.47 -11.19 -10.12
N LYS A 99 7.85 -12.46 -9.99
CA LYS A 99 7.40 -13.32 -8.88
C LYS A 99 7.84 -12.68 -7.56
N ARG A 100 6.89 -12.10 -6.82
CA ARG A 100 7.11 -11.44 -5.54
C ARG A 100 7.25 -12.49 -4.44
N LYS A 101 8.42 -12.58 -3.80
CA LYS A 101 8.60 -13.38 -2.59
C LYS A 101 7.89 -12.70 -1.41
N PRO A 102 7.16 -13.42 -0.56
CA PRO A 102 6.57 -12.83 0.64
C PRO A 102 7.68 -12.36 1.60
N VAL A 103 7.39 -11.31 2.37
CA VAL A 103 8.26 -10.88 3.47
C VAL A 103 8.16 -11.91 4.61
N PRO A 104 9.26 -12.48 5.10
CA PRO A 104 9.25 -13.35 6.27
C PRO A 104 8.64 -12.66 7.50
N ALA A 105 7.97 -13.42 8.38
CA ALA A 105 7.23 -12.86 9.51
C ALA A 105 8.14 -12.14 10.53
N ASP A 106 9.31 -12.68 10.79
CA ASP A 106 10.36 -12.10 11.64
C ASP A 106 10.87 -10.77 11.08
N VAL A 107 11.15 -10.72 9.78
CA VAL A 107 11.59 -9.49 9.10
C VAL A 107 10.47 -8.47 9.08
N SER A 108 9.23 -8.89 8.79
CA SER A 108 8.06 -8.02 8.82
C SER A 108 7.85 -7.38 10.19
N ALA A 109 8.04 -8.13 11.27
CA ALA A 109 7.95 -7.59 12.63
C ALA A 109 9.02 -6.51 12.89
N LEU A 110 10.27 -6.73 12.46
CA LEU A 110 11.34 -5.74 12.60
C LEU A 110 11.10 -4.49 11.75
N LEU A 111 10.64 -4.65 10.50
CA LEU A 111 10.32 -3.55 9.60
C LEU A 111 9.18 -2.68 10.13
N ASN A 112 8.18 -3.28 10.79
CA ASN A 112 7.11 -2.54 11.46
C ASN A 112 7.62 -1.86 12.74
N LYS A 113 8.36 -2.58 13.59
CA LYS A 113 8.89 -2.09 14.87
C LYS A 113 9.73 -0.81 14.70
N HIS A 114 10.55 -0.78 13.65
CA HIS A 114 11.45 0.34 13.35
C HIS A 114 10.88 1.29 12.28
N ALA A 115 9.58 1.19 12.01
CA ALA A 115 8.83 2.03 11.06
C ALA A 115 9.41 2.08 9.63
N CYS A 116 10.20 1.09 9.23
CA CYS A 116 10.79 1.04 7.90
C CYS A 116 9.73 0.91 6.79
N PHE A 117 8.63 0.19 7.08
CA PHE A 117 7.51 0.05 6.14
C PHE A 117 6.73 1.33 5.87
N ALA A 118 6.88 2.36 6.70
CA ALA A 118 6.24 3.66 6.46
C ALA A 118 6.78 4.32 5.19
N CYS A 119 8.06 4.10 4.88
CA CYS A 119 8.75 4.74 3.77
C CYS A 119 9.23 3.79 2.69
N HIS A 120 9.29 2.48 2.94
CA HIS A 120 9.74 1.47 1.99
C HIS A 120 8.75 0.31 1.90
N GLN A 121 8.64 -0.30 0.72
CA GLN A 121 7.88 -1.52 0.51
C GLN A 121 8.76 -2.56 -0.18
N ALA A 122 8.35 -3.84 -0.13
CA ALA A 122 9.17 -4.93 -0.67
C ALA A 122 9.45 -4.77 -2.17
N TYR A 123 8.43 -4.43 -2.96
CA TYR A 123 8.51 -4.39 -4.43
C TYR A 123 8.00 -3.10 -5.05
N ASP A 124 7.33 -2.25 -4.28
CA ASP A 124 6.67 -1.06 -4.80
C ASP A 124 7.37 0.19 -4.25
N LYS A 125 7.49 1.21 -5.11
CA LYS A 125 8.00 2.52 -4.68
C LYS A 125 6.91 3.25 -3.90
N VAL A 126 7.28 3.81 -2.76
CA VAL A 126 6.43 4.71 -1.96
C VAL A 126 7.17 6.04 -1.77
N ILE A 127 7.71 6.31 -0.58
CA ILE A 127 8.54 7.48 -0.30
C ILE A 127 9.99 7.20 -0.70
N GLY A 128 10.52 6.07 -0.24
CA GLY A 128 11.83 5.54 -0.58
C GLY A 128 11.78 4.47 -1.69
N PRO A 129 12.96 4.00 -2.15
CA PRO A 129 13.05 2.91 -3.11
C PRO A 129 12.46 1.61 -2.54
N ALA A 130 11.91 0.76 -3.41
CA ALA A 130 11.51 -0.59 -3.00
C ALA A 130 12.72 -1.41 -2.54
N TYR A 131 12.55 -2.32 -1.57
CA TYR A 131 13.64 -3.18 -1.10
C TYR A 131 14.23 -4.03 -2.23
N SER A 132 13.42 -4.45 -3.21
CA SER A 132 13.91 -5.12 -4.42
C SER A 132 14.87 -4.25 -5.25
N GLU A 133 14.69 -2.93 -5.28
CA GLU A 133 15.64 -2.03 -5.95
C GLU A 133 16.91 -1.84 -5.11
N VAL A 134 16.77 -1.80 -3.78
CA VAL A 134 17.93 -1.76 -2.86
C VAL A 134 18.79 -3.00 -3.04
N ALA A 135 18.17 -4.17 -3.18
CA ALA A 135 18.84 -5.45 -3.45
C ALA A 135 19.71 -5.40 -4.72
N LYS A 136 19.25 -4.72 -5.78
CA LYS A 136 20.01 -4.58 -7.04
C LYS A 136 21.32 -3.81 -6.87
N LYS A 137 21.43 -2.94 -5.85
CA LYS A 137 22.69 -2.23 -5.54
C LYS A 137 23.70 -3.10 -4.78
N LYS A 138 23.30 -4.27 -4.30
CA LYS A 138 24.18 -5.28 -3.66
C LYS A 138 25.03 -4.71 -2.53
N TYR A 139 24.41 -3.90 -1.67
CA TYR A 139 25.09 -3.40 -0.48
C TYR A 139 25.39 -4.55 0.48
N THR A 140 26.56 -4.49 1.13
CA THR A 140 26.84 -5.37 2.26
C THR A 140 25.92 -5.03 3.44
N PRO A 141 25.64 -5.99 4.35
CA PRO A 141 24.83 -5.71 5.53
C PRO A 141 25.37 -4.53 6.36
N ASP A 142 26.69 -4.42 6.52
CA ASP A 142 27.32 -3.30 7.22
C ASP A 142 27.14 -1.95 6.50
N GLN A 143 27.17 -1.93 5.16
CA GLN A 143 26.86 -0.72 4.40
C GLN A 143 25.40 -0.30 4.57
N ILE A 144 24.46 -1.25 4.65
CA ILE A 144 23.05 -0.94 4.91
C ILE A 144 22.90 -0.35 6.31
N VAL A 145 23.59 -0.89 7.32
CA VAL A 145 23.61 -0.30 8.68
C VAL A 145 24.08 1.15 8.64
N GLU A 146 25.20 1.42 7.98
CA GLU A 146 25.76 2.77 7.86
C GLU A 146 24.78 3.71 7.15
N LEU A 147 24.14 3.27 6.06
CA LEU A 147 23.18 4.09 5.31
C LEU A 147 21.87 4.30 6.06
N VAL A 148 21.46 3.39 6.95
CA VAL A 148 20.28 3.56 7.80
C VAL A 148 20.57 4.55 8.93
N HIS A 149 21.76 4.48 9.52
CA HIS A 149 22.17 5.40 10.59
C HIS A 149 22.53 6.79 10.07
N SER A 150 23.20 6.86 8.92
CA SER A 150 23.68 8.08 8.27
C SER A 150 23.42 8.04 6.75
N PRO A 151 22.19 8.37 6.32
CA PRO A 151 21.79 8.26 4.93
C PRO A 151 22.56 9.22 4.01
N LYS A 152 22.92 8.72 2.82
CA LYS A 152 23.64 9.47 1.79
C LYS A 152 22.76 9.65 0.55
N PRO A 153 22.20 10.86 0.30
CA PRO A 153 21.32 11.11 -0.84
C PRO A 153 21.94 10.77 -2.20
N GLU A 154 23.27 10.80 -2.31
CA GLU A 154 24.02 10.46 -3.53
C GLU A 154 23.78 9.03 -3.99
N HIS A 155 23.45 8.12 -3.05
CA HIS A 155 23.16 6.73 -3.36
C HIS A 155 21.79 6.54 -4.05
N TRP A 156 20.86 7.48 -3.87
CA TRP A 156 19.49 7.40 -4.37
C TRP A 156 19.00 8.74 -4.94
N PRO A 157 19.56 9.18 -6.09
CA PRO A 157 19.16 10.43 -6.71
C PRO A 157 17.67 10.38 -7.12
N GLY A 158 16.96 11.48 -6.89
CA GLY A 158 15.53 11.60 -7.20
C GLY A 158 14.59 11.06 -6.12
N TYR A 159 15.12 10.59 -4.99
CA TYR A 159 14.33 10.30 -3.79
C TYR A 159 14.48 11.42 -2.74
N PRO A 160 13.44 11.69 -1.94
CA PRO A 160 13.59 12.53 -0.76
C PRO A 160 14.68 11.99 0.16
N PRO A 161 15.50 12.85 0.81
CA PRO A 161 16.50 12.41 1.77
C PRO A 161 15.86 11.57 2.88
N MET A 162 16.39 10.37 3.12
CA MET A 162 15.95 9.52 4.22
C MET A 162 16.38 10.13 5.57
N ALA A 163 15.50 10.09 6.57
CA ALA A 163 15.86 10.52 7.91
C ALA A 163 16.86 9.53 8.55
N PRO A 164 17.85 10.01 9.33
CA PRO A 164 18.80 9.14 10.01
C PRO A 164 18.10 8.36 11.14
N LEU A 165 18.28 7.04 11.15
CA LEU A 165 17.70 6.12 12.12
C LEU A 165 18.78 5.51 13.04
N ALA A 166 19.67 6.36 13.57
CA ALA A 166 20.82 5.95 14.40
C ALA A 166 20.43 5.20 15.70
N HIS A 167 19.18 5.32 16.15
CA HIS A 167 18.67 4.62 17.34
C HIS A 167 18.32 3.16 17.09
N VAL A 168 18.25 2.72 15.82
CA VAL A 168 17.88 1.34 15.48
C VAL A 168 19.08 0.42 15.74
N PRO A 169 18.92 -0.67 16.52
CA PRO A 169 20.02 -1.59 16.82
C PRO A 169 20.62 -2.21 15.55
N LYS A 170 21.97 -2.25 15.48
CA LYS A 170 22.69 -2.84 14.34
C LYS A 170 22.26 -4.27 14.03
N ALA A 171 22.04 -5.09 15.06
CA ALA A 171 21.64 -6.49 14.90
C ALA A 171 20.31 -6.64 14.12
N ASP A 172 19.32 -5.81 14.43
CA ASP A 172 18.01 -5.83 13.76
C ASP A 172 18.15 -5.40 12.29
N ILE A 173 18.96 -4.36 12.02
CA ILE A 173 19.23 -3.90 10.65
C ILE A 173 19.93 -4.99 9.84
N VAL A 174 20.87 -5.73 10.43
CA VAL A 174 21.57 -6.83 9.75
C VAL A 174 20.60 -7.94 9.34
N VAL A 175 19.62 -8.29 10.17
CA VAL A 175 18.57 -9.26 9.81
C VAL A 175 17.77 -8.77 8.61
N ILE A 176 17.33 -7.52 8.63
CA ILE A 176 16.61 -6.90 7.51
C ILE A 176 17.49 -6.85 6.25
N ALA A 177 18.76 -6.46 6.38
CA ALA A 177 19.70 -6.33 5.28
C ALA A 177 19.97 -7.67 4.58
N ASN A 178 20.11 -8.75 5.34
CA ASN A 178 20.27 -10.09 4.80
C ASN A 178 19.04 -10.52 4.00
N TRP A 179 17.83 -10.20 4.49
CA TRP A 179 16.62 -10.43 3.73
C TRP A 179 16.56 -9.59 2.45
N ILE A 180 16.88 -8.28 2.51
CA ILE A 180 16.93 -7.41 1.32
C ILE A 180 17.86 -8.02 0.25
N ASN A 181 19.04 -8.49 0.65
CA ASN A 181 20.01 -9.11 -0.26
C ASN A 181 19.55 -10.45 -0.85
N SER A 182 18.51 -11.06 -0.28
CA SER A 182 17.90 -12.30 -0.80
C SER A 182 16.81 -12.07 -1.84
N LEU A 183 16.37 -10.81 -2.04
CA LEU A 183 15.27 -10.45 -2.94
C LEU A 183 15.62 -10.64 -4.41
#